data_AF-A0A3P3XPQ2-F1
#
_entry.id   AF-A0A3P3XPQ2-F1
#
_cell.length_a   1.000
_cell.length_b   1.000
_cell.length_c   1.000
_cell.angle_alpha   90.00
_cell.angle_beta   90.00
_cell.angle_gamma   90.00
#
_symmetry.space_group_name_H-M   'P 1'
#
loop_
_entity.id
_entity.type
_entity.pdbx_description
1 polymer ?
#
loop_
_entity_poly.entity_id
_entity_poly.type
_entity_poly.pdbx_seq_one_letter_code
_entity_poly.pdbx_strand_id
1 'polypeptide(L)' 'MAAANNTRAAELLEVAKPYLLKLFENAPAYGTEGIACVFHDGEITRIDVSASVQRKVAPHAAREGGMK' A
#
# COMPACT_ATOMS: atom_id res chain seq x y z
N MET A 1 14.64 17.72 -20.87
CA MET A 1 13.85 17.88 -19.63
C MET A 1 13.53 16.58 -18.89
N ALA A 2 13.58 15.39 -19.52
CA ALA A 2 13.32 14.12 -18.83
C ALA A 2 14.38 13.73 -17.75
N ALA A 3 15.66 14.05 -17.99
CA ALA A 3 16.74 13.69 -17.06
C ALA A 3 16.65 14.42 -15.70
N ALA A 4 16.26 15.70 -15.69
CA ALA A 4 16.10 16.48 -14.46
C ALA A 4 14.93 15.98 -13.59
N ASN A 5 13.86 15.48 -14.22
CA ASN A 5 12.75 14.86 -13.50
C ASN A 5 13.15 13.53 -12.85
N ASN A 6 14.02 12.74 -13.49
CA ASN A 6 14.51 11.48 -12.90
C ASN A 6 15.38 11.71 -11.66
N THR A 7 16.22 12.75 -11.65
CA THR A 7 17.04 13.08 -10.47
C THR A 7 16.17 13.49 -9.28
N ARG A 8 15.19 14.37 -9.52
CA ARG A 8 14.24 14.80 -8.48
C ARG A 8 13.37 13.64 -7.97
N ALA A 9 12.95 12.75 -8.86
CA ALA A 9 12.20 11.56 -8.47
C ALA A 9 13.04 10.61 -7.60
N ALA A 10 14.32 10.43 -7.91
CA ALA A 10 15.24 9.61 -7.12
C ALA A 10 15.47 10.21 -5.72
N GLU A 11 15.64 11.53 -5.62
CA GLU A 11 15.76 12.24 -4.33
C GLU A 11 14.50 12.08 -3.47
N LEU A 12 13.32 12.25 -4.07
CA LEU A 12 12.04 12.04 -3.38
C LEU A 12 11.87 10.59 -2.93
N LEU A 13 12.29 9.63 -3.75
CA LEU A 13 12.21 8.21 -3.42
C LEU A 13 13.12 7.86 -2.22
N GLU A 14 14.35 8.39 -2.18
CA GLU A 14 15.27 8.19 -1.05
C GLU A 14 14.71 8.78 0.25
N VAL A 15 14.06 9.96 0.18
CA VAL A 15 13.37 10.54 1.35
C VAL A 15 12.16 9.69 1.78
N ALA A 16 11.40 9.13 0.84
CA ALA A 16 10.20 8.34 1.14
C ALA A 16 10.52 6.92 1.64
N LYS A 17 11.64 6.33 1.21
CA LYS A 17 12.08 4.96 1.51
C LYS A 17 12.03 4.55 2.99
N PRO A 18 12.56 5.32 3.97
CA PRO A 18 12.46 4.93 5.38
C PRO A 18 11.01 4.87 5.89
N TYR A 19 10.10 5.69 5.34
CA TYR A 19 8.69 5.68 5.72
C TYR A 19 7.95 4.49 5.10
N LEU A 20 8.29 4.14 3.86
CA LEU A 20 7.82 2.90 3.22
C LEU A 20 8.22 1.67 4.03
N LEU A 21 9.48 1.60 4.47
CA LEU A 21 9.96 0.50 5.30
C LEU A 21 9.21 0.40 6.64
N LYS A 22 8.94 1.54 7.30
CA LYS A 22 8.12 1.58 8.53
C LYS A 22 6.67 1.16 8.31
N LEU A 23 6.12 1.43 7.13
CA LEU A 23 4.80 0.89 6.77
C LEU A 23 4.86 -0.65 6.76
N PHE A 24 5.85 -1.19 6.06
CA PHE A 24 6.02 -2.62 5.91
C PHE A 24 6.37 -3.37 7.20
N GLU A 25 6.94 -2.71 8.21
CA GLU A 25 7.17 -3.31 9.54
C GLU A 25 5.87 -3.78 10.20
N ASN A 26 4.74 -3.11 9.92
CA ASN A 26 3.43 -3.46 10.43
C ASN A 26 2.57 -4.17 9.39
N ALA A 27 3.18 -4.61 8.28
CA ALA A 27 2.43 -5.18 7.18
C ALA A 27 1.71 -6.47 7.60
N PRO A 28 0.39 -6.55 7.39
CA PRO A 28 -0.35 -7.78 7.64
C PRO A 28 0.16 -8.89 6.71
N ALA A 29 0.09 -10.15 7.16
CA ALA A 29 0.56 -11.32 6.40
C ALA A 29 -0.14 -11.51 5.03
N TYR A 30 -1.23 -10.78 4.78
CA TYR A 30 -2.00 -10.77 3.54
C TYR A 30 -2.69 -9.41 3.39
N GLY A 31 -2.72 -8.87 2.18
CA GLY A 31 -3.29 -7.56 1.90
C GLY A 31 -2.52 -6.79 0.83
N THR A 32 -2.80 -5.50 0.76
CA THR A 32 -2.15 -4.52 -0.12
C THR A 32 -1.77 -3.30 0.71
N GLU A 33 -0.53 -2.88 0.63
CA GLU A 33 -0.08 -1.58 1.15
C GLU A 33 0.44 -0.74 -0.02
N GLY A 34 0.14 0.54 -0.01
CA GLY A 34 0.50 1.43 -1.12
C GLY A 34 0.60 2.87 -0.68
N ILE A 35 1.49 3.60 -1.36
CA ILE A 35 1.60 5.06 -1.28
C ILE A 35 1.26 5.62 -2.66
N ALA A 36 0.32 6.57 -2.68
CA ALA A 36 -0.06 7.31 -3.87
C ALA A 36 0.36 8.77 -3.72
N CYS A 37 1.17 9.26 -4.66
CA CYS A 37 1.53 10.66 -4.74
C CYS A 37 0.67 11.36 -5.81
N VAL A 38 -0.03 12.42 -5.42
CA VAL A 38 -0.81 13.26 -6.33
C VAL A 38 0.04 14.47 -6.71
N PHE A 39 0.18 14.69 -8.01
CA PHE A 39 0.95 15.80 -8.56
C PHE A 39 0.02 16.82 -9.19
N HIS A 40 0.28 18.10 -8.93
CA HIS A 40 -0.35 19.23 -9.61
C HIS A 40 0.74 20.26 -9.95
N ASP A 41 0.78 20.75 -11.19
CA ASP A 41 1.79 21.71 -11.67
C ASP A 41 3.26 21.33 -11.39
N GLY A 42 3.58 20.03 -11.39
CA GLY A 42 4.94 19.54 -11.14
C GLY A 42 5.35 19.55 -9.66
N GLU A 43 4.41 19.81 -8.76
CA GLU A 43 4.58 19.72 -7.31
C GLU A 43 3.72 18.60 -6.74
N ILE A 44 4.19 17.98 -5.65
CA ILE A 44 3.40 17.00 -4.90
C ILE A 44 2.44 17.79 -4.01
N THR A 45 1.15 17.66 -4.26
CA THR A 45 0.12 18.34 -3.47
C THR A 45 -0.45 17.46 -2.37
N ARG A 46 -0.42 16.14 -2.57
CA ARG A 46 -0.97 15.17 -1.62
C ARG A 46 -0.23 13.85 -1.69
N ILE A 47 -0.06 13.24 -0.53
CA ILE A 47 0.46 11.88 -0.39
C ILE A 47 -0.60 11.09 0.38
N ASP A 48 -1.15 10.07 -0.26
CA ASP A 48 -2.10 9.15 0.36
C ASP A 48 -1.41 7.84 0.68
N VAL A 49 -1.60 7.37 1.91
CA VAL A 49 -1.07 6.10 2.40
C VAL A 49 -2.26 5.19 2.69
N SER A 50 -2.26 4.01 2.11
CA SER A 50 -3.35 3.05 2.25
C SER A 50 -2.84 1.66 2.59
N ALA A 51 -3.51 1.00 3.52
CA ALA A 51 -3.36 -0.41 3.80
C ALA A 51 -4.75 -1.06 3.70
N SER A 52 -4.85 -2.16 2.96
CA SER A 52 -6.09 -2.92 2.78
C SER A 52 -5.81 -4.39 3.01
N VAL A 53 -6.65 -5.04 3.80
CA VAL A 53 -6.59 -6.49 4.03
C VAL A 53 -7.79 -7.12 3.37
N GLN A 54 -7.56 -7.87 2.29
CA GLN A 54 -8.61 -8.65 1.64
C GLN A 54 -8.38 -10.13 1.92
N ARG A 55 -9.33 -10.74 2.63
CA ARG A 55 -9.33 -12.20 2.87
C ARG A 55 -10.63 -12.77 2.36
N LYS A 56 -10.55 -13.79 1.49
CA LYS A 56 -11.69 -14.64 1.18
C LYS A 56 -11.92 -15.55 2.39
N VAL A 57 -12.92 -15.24 3.20
CA VAL A 57 -13.34 -16.12 4.30
C VAL A 57 -13.97 -17.35 3.66
N ALA A 58 -13.40 -18.54 3.89
CA ALA A 58 -14.04 -19.78 3.47
C ALA A 58 -15.39 -19.87 4.19
N PRO A 59 -16.49 -20.23 3.49
CA PRO A 59 -17.77 -20.40 4.16
C PRO A 59 -17.57 -21.41 5.29
N HIS A 60 -17.91 -21.01 6.52
CA HIS A 60 -17.92 -21.92 7.65
C HIS A 60 -18.77 -23.12 7.24
N ALA A 61 -18.17 -24.31 7.23
CA ALA A 61 -18.89 -25.54 6.99
C ALA A 61 -20.14 -25.52 7.89
N ALA A 62 -21.31 -25.52 7.25
CA ALA A 62 -22.58 -25.59 7.96
C ALA A 62 -22.46 -26.77 8.92
N ARG A 63 -22.58 -26.50 10.23
CA ARG A 63 -22.61 -27.53 11.25
C ARG A 63 -23.58 -28.61 10.76
N GLU A 64 -23.12 -29.85 10.65
CA GLU A 64 -23.94 -31.01 10.32
C GLU A 64 -25.08 -31.09 11.34
N GLY A 65 -26.18 -30.42 11.02
CA GLY A 65 -27.45 -30.58 11.68
C GLY A 65 -28.08 -31.83 11.09
N GLY A 66 -28.05 -32.90 11.86
CA GLY A 66 -28.95 -34.03 11.68
C GLY A 66 -28.28 -35.31 11.20
N MET A 67 -27.83 -36.11 12.15
CA MET A 67 -27.93 -37.55 11.98
C MET A 67 -28.43 -38.17 13.28
N LYS A 68 -29.76 -38.41 13.25
CA LYS A 68 -30.54 -39.49 13.87
C LYS A 68 -30.22 -39.91 15.29
#